data_AF-A0A2V9PME3-F1
#
_entry.id   AF-A0A2V9PME3-F1
#
_cell.length_a   1.000
_cell.length_b   1.000
_cell.length_c   1.000
_cell.angle_alpha   90.00
_cell.angle_beta   90.00
_cell.angle_gamma   90.00
#
_symmetry.space_group_name_H-M   'P 1'
#
loop_
_entity.id
_entity.type
_entity.pdbx_description
1 polymer ?
#
loop_
_entity_poly.entity_id
_entity_poly.type
_entity_poly.pdbx_seq_one_letter_code
_entity_poly.pdbx_strand_id
1 'polypeptide(L)'
;MEIEELFACLDRHQGSFPKDLTAEVIARREEATPRFLAMLEDIDRNPESWLADNDRMIHIYALYLLALFRETRAYPLIVRIFSRPGEFPRSCRAKSMPRARGSQKTVCAMLR
;
A
#
# COMPACT_ATOMS: atom_id res chain seq x y z
N MET A 1 -16.96 -7.10 -3.42
CA MET A 1 -15.68 -6.79 -4.07
C MET A 1 -14.68 -7.76 -3.50
N GLU A 2 -13.89 -8.40 -4.35
CA GLU A 2 -12.82 -9.29 -3.91
C GLU A 2 -11.69 -8.48 -3.27
N ILE A 3 -10.87 -9.10 -2.42
CA ILE A 3 -9.82 -8.36 -1.70
C ILE A 3 -8.72 -7.87 -2.65
N GLU A 4 -8.51 -8.56 -3.75
CA GLU A 4 -7.61 -8.17 -4.84
C GLU A 4 -8.11 -6.90 -5.55
N GLU A 5 -9.42 -6.77 -5.74
CA GLU A 5 -10.04 -5.57 -6.32
C GLU A 5 -9.95 -4.39 -5.36
N LEU A 6 -10.16 -4.62 -4.05
CA LEU A 6 -9.92 -3.63 -3.00
C LEU A 6 -8.50 -3.09 -3.05
N PHE A 7 -7.52 -3.97 -3.20
CA PHE A 7 -6.12 -3.59 -3.29
C PHE A 7 -5.80 -2.82 -4.57
N ALA A 8 -6.35 -3.23 -5.72
CA ALA A 8 -6.21 -2.47 -6.97
C ALA A 8 -6.81 -1.06 -6.86
N CYS A 9 -7.98 -0.94 -6.23
CA CYS A 9 -8.62 0.34 -5.93
C CYS A 9 -7.76 1.21 -5.00
N LEU A 10 -7.19 0.65 -3.94
CA LEU A 10 -6.26 1.34 -3.04
C LEU A 10 -4.95 1.73 -3.73
N ASP A 11 -4.46 0.90 -4.64
CA ASP A 11 -3.19 1.12 -5.34
C ASP A 11 -3.25 2.31 -6.29
N ARG A 12 -4.36 2.43 -7.03
CA ARG A 12 -4.61 3.52 -7.98
C ARG A 12 -5.26 4.75 -7.35
N HIS A 13 -5.54 4.71 -6.05
CA HIS A 13 -6.14 5.82 -5.34
C HIS A 13 -5.14 6.98 -5.18
N GLN A 14 -5.45 8.11 -5.79
CA GLN A 14 -4.72 9.37 -5.64
C GLN A 14 -5.62 10.47 -5.07
N GLY A 15 -5.10 11.24 -4.12
CA GLY A 15 -5.83 12.34 -3.48
C GLY A 15 -6.27 12.05 -2.04
N SER A 16 -7.56 12.21 -1.75
CA SER A 16 -8.09 12.18 -0.36
C SER A 16 -8.24 10.76 0.15
N PHE A 17 -7.66 10.45 1.31
CA PHE A 17 -7.72 9.14 1.98
C PHE A 17 -9.09 8.42 1.85
N PRO A 18 -9.15 7.22 1.23
CA PRO A 18 -10.39 6.51 0.94
C PRO A 18 -10.87 5.74 2.18
N LYS A 19 -11.65 6.42 3.01
CA LYS A 19 -12.15 5.87 4.29
C LYS A 19 -12.93 4.58 4.11
N ASP A 20 -13.81 4.51 3.10
CA ASP A 20 -14.70 3.36 2.89
C ASP A 20 -13.91 2.11 2.47
N LEU A 21 -13.01 2.23 1.48
CA LEU A 21 -12.12 1.14 1.06
C LEU A 21 -11.24 0.65 2.20
N THR A 22 -10.69 1.59 2.98
CA THR A 22 -9.84 1.26 4.13
C THR A 22 -10.65 0.52 5.19
N ALA A 23 -11.88 0.97 5.49
CA ALA A 23 -12.76 0.32 6.46
C ALA A 23 -13.11 -1.12 6.03
N GLU A 24 -13.33 -1.35 4.74
CA GLU A 24 -13.61 -2.69 4.20
C GLU A 24 -12.39 -3.62 4.35
N VAL A 25 -11.19 -3.11 4.05
CA VAL A 25 -9.95 -3.88 4.27
C VAL A 25 -9.70 -4.16 5.75
N ILE A 26 -10.02 -3.22 6.64
CA ILE A 26 -9.93 -3.42 8.10
C ILE A 26 -10.92 -4.49 8.56
N ALA A 27 -12.15 -4.50 8.02
CA ALA A 27 -13.14 -5.52 8.34
C ALA A 27 -12.70 -6.93 7.91
N ARG A 28 -11.84 -7.03 6.89
CA ARG A 28 -11.27 -8.27 6.36
C ARG A 28 -9.79 -8.46 6.73
N ARG A 29 -9.38 -7.99 7.91
CA ARG A 29 -7.98 -8.00 8.35
C ARG A 29 -7.33 -9.38 8.27
N GLU A 30 -8.06 -10.47 8.55
CA GLU A 30 -7.54 -11.84 8.54
C GLU A 30 -7.12 -12.26 7.13
N GLU A 31 -7.84 -11.79 6.10
CA GLU A 31 -7.52 -12.02 4.70
C GLU A 31 -6.45 -11.07 4.18
N ALA A 32 -6.46 -9.82 4.67
CA ALA A 32 -5.58 -8.75 4.21
C ALA A 32 -4.14 -8.92 4.72
N THR A 33 -3.99 -9.31 5.99
CA THR A 33 -2.69 -9.44 6.68
C THR A 33 -1.70 -10.34 5.94
N PRO A 34 -2.01 -11.61 5.59
CA PRO A 34 -1.04 -12.47 4.90
C PRO A 34 -0.66 -11.94 3.51
N ARG A 35 -1.58 -11.26 2.83
CA ARG A 35 -1.31 -10.65 1.51
C ARG A 35 -0.40 -9.43 1.62
N PHE A 36 -0.60 -8.58 2.63
CA PHE A 36 0.31 -7.45 2.87
C PHE A 36 1.70 -7.91 3.31
N LEU A 37 1.80 -8.99 4.09
CA LEU A 37 3.10 -9.57 4.43
C LEU A 37 3.82 -10.13 3.19
N ALA A 38 3.12 -10.87 2.34
CA ALA A 38 3.68 -11.38 1.08
C ALA A 38 4.16 -10.24 0.16
N MET A 39 3.44 -9.12 0.14
CA MET A 39 3.84 -7.92 -0.60
C MET A 39 5.14 -7.31 -0.07
N LEU A 40 5.29 -7.19 1.26
CA LEU A 40 6.53 -6.69 1.86
C LEU A 40 7.71 -7.65 1.61
N GLU A 41 7.46 -8.96 1.61
CA GLU A 41 8.48 -9.96 1.24
C GLU A 41 8.92 -9.83 -0.22
N ASP A 42 7.98 -9.57 -1.14
CA ASP A 42 8.30 -9.35 -2.55
C ASP A 42 9.08 -8.05 -2.77
N ILE A 43 8.71 -6.98 -2.07
CA ILE A 43 9.46 -5.71 -2.05
C ILE A 43 10.89 -5.91 -1.55
N ASP A 44 11.07 -6.68 -0.49
CA ASP A 44 12.40 -7.00 0.06
C ASP A 44 13.25 -7.84 -0.92
N ARG A 45 12.61 -8.74 -1.68
CA ARG A 45 13.28 -9.57 -2.67
C ARG A 45 13.63 -8.82 -3.95
N ASN A 46 12.74 -7.97 -4.46
CA ASN A 46 12.89 -7.30 -5.75
C ASN A 46 12.43 -5.82 -5.72
N PRO A 47 13.15 -4.95 -5.00
CA PRO A 47 12.73 -3.54 -4.82
C PRO A 47 12.68 -2.75 -6.13
N GLU A 48 13.48 -3.11 -7.14
CA GLU A 48 13.57 -2.42 -8.43
C GLU A 48 12.27 -2.49 -9.22
N SER A 49 11.59 -3.64 -9.21
CA SER A 49 10.28 -3.78 -9.88
C SER A 49 9.20 -2.90 -9.26
N TRP A 50 9.36 -2.56 -7.97
CA TRP A 50 8.42 -1.69 -7.25
C TRP A 50 8.74 -0.21 -7.42
N LEU A 51 9.95 0.13 -7.85
CA LEU A 51 10.38 1.49 -8.18
C LEU A 51 9.93 1.94 -9.59
N ALA A 52 9.68 0.99 -10.49
CA ALA A 52 9.26 1.29 -11.86
C ALA A 52 7.86 1.96 -11.94
N ASP A 53 6.96 1.67 -10.99
CA ASP A 53 5.64 2.30 -10.92
C ASP A 53 5.60 3.35 -9.78
N ASN A 54 5.87 4.61 -10.15
CA ASN A 54 5.86 5.74 -9.22
C ASN A 54 4.45 6.10 -8.72
N ASP A 55 3.38 5.64 -9.34
CA ASP A 55 2.01 5.92 -8.92
C ASP A 55 1.46 4.85 -7.98
N ARG A 56 2.23 3.78 -7.77
CA ARG A 56 1.87 2.70 -6.86
C ARG A 56 1.77 3.21 -5.43
N MET A 57 0.60 3.08 -4.80
CA MET A 57 0.35 3.55 -3.42
C MET A 57 0.07 2.41 -2.45
N ILE A 58 -0.15 1.19 -2.94
CA ILE A 58 -0.56 0.06 -2.10
C ILE A 58 0.45 -0.28 -1.01
N HIS A 59 1.75 -0.08 -1.26
CA HIS A 59 2.80 -0.34 -0.27
C HIS A 59 2.70 0.61 0.94
N ILE A 60 2.23 1.85 0.75
CA ILE A 60 1.99 2.79 1.85
C ILE A 60 0.79 2.32 2.69
N TYR A 61 -0.28 1.85 2.04
CA TYR A 61 -1.42 1.27 2.75
C TYR A 61 -1.06 -0.03 3.48
N ALA A 62 -0.23 -0.88 2.89
CA ALA A 62 0.26 -2.10 3.52
C ALA A 62 1.00 -1.78 4.83
N LEU A 63 1.91 -0.80 4.80
CA LEU A 63 2.62 -0.34 6.01
C LEU A 63 1.66 0.24 7.05
N TYR A 64 0.74 1.11 6.64
CA TYR A 64 -0.23 1.74 7.53
C TYR A 64 -1.17 0.72 8.18
N LEU A 65 -1.73 -0.20 7.39
CA LEU A 65 -2.69 -1.20 7.86
C LEU A 65 -2.03 -2.27 8.71
N LEU A 66 -0.83 -2.75 8.35
CA LEU A 66 -0.08 -3.68 9.20
C LEU A 66 0.28 -3.05 10.55
N ALA A 67 0.62 -1.75 10.57
CA ALA A 67 0.82 -1.02 11.81
C ALA A 67 -0.48 -0.85 12.62
N LEU A 68 -1.61 -0.58 11.95
CA LEU A 68 -2.92 -0.48 12.57
C LEU A 68 -3.36 -1.82 13.20
N PHE A 69 -3.11 -2.94 12.51
CA PHE A 69 -3.38 -4.29 13.00
C PHE A 69 -2.41 -4.73 14.10
N ARG A 70 -1.32 -3.97 14.32
CA ARG A 70 -0.24 -4.30 15.25
C ARG A 70 0.40 -5.66 14.93
N GLU A 71 0.54 -5.96 13.64
CA GLU A 71 1.12 -7.23 13.18
C GLU A 71 2.64 -7.22 13.39
N THR A 72 3.09 -7.95 14.41
CA THR A 72 4.51 -7.99 14.80
C THR A 72 5.40 -8.64 13.73
N ARG A 73 4.84 -9.52 12.88
CA ARG A 73 5.58 -10.17 11.79
C ARG A 73 6.00 -9.19 10.69
N ALA A 74 5.32 -8.06 10.55
CA ALA A 74 5.69 -7.02 9.60
C ALA A 74 6.94 -6.24 10.02
N TYR A 75 7.18 -6.11 11.33
CA TYR A 75 8.27 -5.31 11.87
C TYR A 75 9.67 -5.68 11.34
N PRO A 76 10.12 -6.95 11.38
CA PRO A 76 11.43 -7.32 10.85
C PRO A 76 11.54 -7.10 9.34
N LEU A 77 10.45 -7.28 8.58
CA LEU A 77 10.42 -7.02 7.14
C LEU A 77 10.64 -5.54 6.84
N ILE A 78 9.90 -4.67 7.54
CA ILE A 78 10.01 -3.21 7.42
C ILE A 78 11.44 -2.78 7.75
N VAL A 79 11.99 -3.22 8.88
CA VAL A 79 13.36 -2.87 9.27
C VAL A 79 14.36 -3.33 8.21
N ARG A 80 14.22 -4.53 7.66
CA ARG A 80 15.12 -5.06 6.63
C ARG A 80 15.07 -4.24 5.33
N ILE A 81 13.87 -3.88 4.88
CA ILE A 81 13.65 -3.02 3.71
C ILE A 81 14.31 -1.64 3.93
N PHE A 82 14.06 -1.01 5.07
CA PHE A 82 14.57 0.34 5.37
C PHE A 82 16.05 0.40 5.79
N SER A 83 16.64 -0.73 6.20
CA SER A 83 18.06 -0.82 6.56
C SER A 83 18.98 -1.06 5.36
N ARG A 84 18.43 -1.51 4.22
CA ARG A 84 19.21 -1.68 2.98
C ARG A 84 19.47 -0.31 2.32
N PRO A 85 20.70 -0.02 1.90
CA PRO A 85 20.95 1.12 1.01
C PRO A 85 20.29 0.82 -0.33
N GLY A 86 19.28 1.61 -0.69
CA GLY A 86 18.53 1.43 -1.94
C GLY A 86 17.57 2.58 -2.21
N GLU A 87 17.14 2.68 -3.46
CA GLU A 87 16.20 3.73 -3.90
C GLU A 87 14.77 3.49 -3.40
N PHE A 88 14.42 2.28 -2.96
CA PHE A 88 13.08 1.96 -2.44
C PHE A 88 12.78 2.67 -1.10
N PRO A 89 13.64 2.59 -0.06
CA PRO A 89 13.51 3.42 1.14
C PRO A 89 13.46 4.93 0.85
N ARG A 90 14.16 5.39 -0.20
CA ARG A 90 14.11 6.80 -0.64
C ARG A 90 12.77 7.15 -1.28
N SER A 91 12.23 6.29 -2.14
CA SER A 91 10.95 6.55 -2.81
C SER A 91 9.79 6.58 -1.81
N CYS A 92 9.79 5.68 -0.82
CA CYS A 92 8.82 5.73 0.28
C CYS A 92 8.90 7.05 1.07
N ARG A 93 10.10 7.61 1.23
CA ARG A 93 10.32 8.89 1.93
C ARG A 93 9.96 10.10 1.06
N ALA A 94 10.16 10.02 -0.25
CA ALA A 94 9.99 11.13 -1.19
C ALA A 94 8.54 11.40 -1.60
N LYS A 95 7.60 10.47 -1.39
CA LYS A 95 6.17 10.66 -1.73
C LYS A 95 5.37 11.49 -0.73
N SER A 96 5.98 12.03 0.34
CA SER A 96 5.29 12.97 1.24
C SER A 96 5.14 14.35 0.60
N MET A 97 3.94 14.60 0.07
CA MET A 97 3.40 15.85 -0.51
C MET A 97 3.86 16.24 -1.92
N PRO A 98 2.91 16.20 -2.87
CA PRO A 98 2.47 17.43 -3.51
C PRO A 98 0.99 17.70 -3.17
N ARG A 99 0.73 18.91 -2.66
CA ARG A 99 -0.64 19.45 -2.63
C ARG A 99 -1.15 19.60 -4.06
N ALA A 100 -2.26 18.93 -4.35
CA ALA A 100 -3.50 19.50 -4.91
C ALA A 100 -4.10 18.78 -6.13
N ARG A 101 -5.44 18.78 -6.09
CA ARG A 101 -6.44 18.83 -7.17
C ARG A 101 -6.82 17.55 -7.93
N GLY A 102 -8.07 17.14 -7.69
CA GLY A 102 -9.01 16.88 -8.80
C GLY A 102 -9.48 15.43 -8.95
N SER A 103 -10.69 15.16 -8.45
CA SER A 103 -11.66 14.15 -8.90
C SER A 103 -11.13 12.77 -9.36
N GLN A 104 -11.01 11.83 -8.42
CA GLN A 104 -10.91 10.40 -8.72
C GLN A 104 -12.08 9.60 -8.12
N LYS A 105 -13.32 10.09 -8.29
CA LYS A 105 -14.51 9.27 -7.99
C LYS A 105 -14.78 8.19 -9.05
N THR A 106 -14.05 8.19 -10.16
CA THR A 106 -14.47 7.44 -11.36
C THR A 106 -13.93 6.01 -11.44
N VAL A 107 -12.77 5.68 -10.85
CA VAL A 107 -12.14 4.37 -11.12
C VAL A 107 -12.84 3.22 -10.39
N CYS A 108 -13.17 3.36 -9.10
CA CYS A 108 -13.94 2.32 -8.40
C CYS A 108 -15.45 2.35 -8.72
N ALA A 109 -15.96 3.43 -9.33
CA ALA A 109 -17.36 3.51 -9.77
C ALA A 109 -17.63 2.80 -11.11
N MET A 110 -16.58 2.48 -11.88
CA MET A 110 -16.70 1.91 -13.23
C MET A 110 -16.58 0.37 -13.25
N LEU A 111 -16.30 -0.27 -12.11
CA LEU A 111 -16.22 -1.73 -11.95
C LEU A 111 -17.50 -2.33 -11.31
N ARG A 112 -18.66 -1.68 -11.51
CA ARG A 112 -19.96 -2.16 -11.00
C ARG A 112 -20.85 -2.66 -12.12
#